data_AF-S7VXF1-F1
#
_entry.id   AF-S7VXF1-F1
#
_cell.length_a   1.000
_cell.length_b   1.000
_cell.length_c   1.000
_cell.angle_alpha   90.00
_cell.angle_beta   90.00
_cell.angle_gamma   90.00
#
_symmetry.space_group_name_H-M   'P 1'
#
loop_
_entity.id
_entity.type
_entity.pdbx_description
1 polymer ?
#
loop_
_entity_poly.entity_id
_entity_poly.type
_entity_poly.pdbx_seq_one_letter_code
_entity_poly.pdbx_strand_id
1 'polypeptide(L)'
;MDGYDFGAGIIHLFFAKKEEDKEVITKSAGLFWDSNEVWLVAAGGMLFMAFPTFYASVFSGFYLPLIIVLWLIIFRAIGLEFRGQFKYQMWKDIWDKSFGISSLLLALFFGIALGNIVRGVNLGSVENGVSAYEGHYFFLPLWNSSFSPLTEHPGVIDWFTIIIGLIAVVTLAIHGANWVILKTNSSINTKLKGVIFKLNIVLAALTLFSLYVWQMVNANSLDNFIHKPYLLVFPLIYLTGLVGLFFIKKSKKTVMRLYCQPY
;
A
#
# COMPACT_ATOMS: atom_id res chain seq x y z
N MET A 1 2.06 -3.64 -9.60
CA MET A 1 0.91 -3.64 -10.53
C MET A 1 -0.38 -3.38 -9.75
N ASP A 2 -0.56 -3.97 -8.57
CA ASP A 2 -1.77 -3.78 -7.74
C ASP A 2 -1.95 -2.38 -7.12
N GLY A 3 -0.87 -1.59 -7.05
CA GLY A 3 -0.89 -0.30 -6.39
C GLY A 3 -1.91 0.70 -6.95
N TYR A 4 -2.24 0.62 -8.25
CA TYR A 4 -3.27 1.50 -8.82
C TYR A 4 -4.68 1.03 -8.49
N ASP A 5 -4.90 -0.27 -8.28
CA ASP A 5 -6.22 -0.82 -7.92
C ASP A 5 -6.59 -0.41 -6.49
N PHE A 6 -5.66 -0.54 -5.55
CA PHE A 6 -5.88 -0.09 -4.17
C PHE A 6 -6.11 1.42 -4.15
N GLY A 7 -5.32 2.16 -4.92
CA GLY A 7 -5.50 3.59 -5.11
C GLY A 7 -6.86 3.96 -5.66
N ALA A 8 -7.34 3.27 -6.70
CA ALA A 8 -8.64 3.50 -7.32
C ALA A 8 -9.77 3.26 -6.31
N GLY A 9 -9.67 2.23 -5.46
CA GLY A 9 -10.61 1.98 -4.37
C GLY A 9 -10.62 3.08 -3.31
N ILE A 10 -9.46 3.60 -2.91
CA ILE A 10 -9.37 4.75 -1.99
C ILE A 10 -10.02 6.00 -2.63
N ILE A 11 -9.76 6.23 -3.92
CA ILE A 11 -10.34 7.36 -4.65
C ILE A 11 -11.86 7.21 -4.78
N HIS A 12 -12.34 6.00 -5.05
CA HIS A 12 -13.75 5.65 -5.07
C HIS A 12 -14.42 5.95 -3.73
N LEU A 13 -13.82 5.53 -2.61
CA LEU A 13 -14.38 5.71 -1.26
C LEU A 13 -14.59 7.19 -0.89
N PHE A 14 -13.59 8.04 -1.15
CA PHE A 14 -13.60 9.41 -0.64
C PHE A 14 -14.07 10.45 -1.66
N PHE A 15 -13.76 10.27 -2.95
CA PHE A 15 -13.88 11.33 -3.94
C PHE A 15 -14.97 11.09 -4.99
N ALA A 16 -15.47 9.86 -5.15
CA ALA A 16 -16.63 9.58 -5.98
C ALA A 16 -17.92 9.91 -5.22
N LYS A 17 -18.68 10.91 -5.69
CA LYS A 17 -19.94 11.33 -5.04
C LYS A 17 -21.16 11.02 -5.90
N LYS A 18 -21.00 11.02 -7.22
CA LYS A 18 -22.06 10.67 -8.17
C LYS A 18 -21.95 9.21 -8.58
N GLU A 19 -23.06 8.60 -8.96
CA GLU A 19 -23.07 7.22 -9.47
C GLU A 19 -22.21 7.07 -10.73
N GLU A 20 -22.23 8.08 -11.61
CA GLU A 20 -21.37 8.13 -12.80
C GLU A 20 -19.87 8.07 -12.45
N ASP A 21 -19.46 8.80 -11.41
CA ASP A 21 -18.07 8.81 -10.95
C ASP A 21 -17.67 7.42 -10.41
N LYS A 22 -18.54 6.83 -9.59
CA LYS A 22 -18.35 5.52 -8.99
C LYS A 22 -18.21 4.44 -10.07
N GLU A 23 -19.13 4.42 -11.01
CA GLU A 23 -19.15 3.45 -12.11
C GLU A 23 -17.90 3.57 -12.99
N VAL A 24 -17.47 4.79 -13.33
CA VAL A 24 -16.25 5.02 -14.12
C VAL A 24 -15.01 4.51 -13.40
N ILE A 25 -14.87 4.77 -12.10
CA ILE A 25 -13.72 4.31 -11.32
C ILE A 25 -13.73 2.78 -11.21
N THR A 26 -14.86 2.18 -10.82
CA THR A 26 -15.00 0.73 -10.68
C THR A 26 -14.72 0.00 -11.99
N LYS A 27 -15.24 0.50 -13.13
CA LYS A 27 -14.93 -0.07 -14.46
C LYS A 27 -13.45 0.04 -14.82
N SER A 28 -12.78 1.13 -14.44
CA SER A 28 -11.36 1.31 -14.72
C SER A 28 -10.44 0.39 -13.90
N ALA A 29 -10.87 0.00 -12.70
CA ALA A 29 -10.16 -0.95 -11.84
C ALA A 29 -10.46 -2.40 -12.24
N GLY A 30 -11.72 -2.72 -12.53
CA GLY A 30 -12.17 -4.08 -12.85
C GLY A 30 -11.55 -4.71 -14.10
N LEU A 31 -10.96 -3.93 -15.02
CA LEU A 31 -10.35 -4.46 -16.25
C LEU A 31 -9.12 -5.37 -16.00
N PHE A 32 -8.38 -5.16 -14.91
CA PHE A 32 -7.10 -5.84 -14.68
C PHE A 32 -6.92 -6.40 -13.27
N TRP A 33 -7.90 -6.23 -12.38
CA TRP A 33 -7.77 -6.61 -10.97
C TRP A 33 -7.51 -8.12 -10.78
N ASP A 34 -8.18 -8.98 -11.57
CA ASP A 34 -7.99 -10.44 -11.52
C ASP A 34 -6.57 -10.85 -11.91
N SER A 35 -5.97 -10.15 -12.88
CA SER A 35 -4.59 -10.41 -13.31
C SER A 35 -3.57 -10.00 -12.24
N ASN A 36 -3.90 -9.00 -11.44
CA ASN A 36 -3.05 -8.50 -10.36
C ASN A 36 -2.98 -9.48 -9.18
N GLU A 37 -4.10 -10.10 -8.81
CA GLU A 37 -4.12 -11.12 -7.74
C GLU A 37 -3.29 -12.37 -8.08
N VAL A 38 -3.20 -12.74 -9.35
CA VAL A 38 -2.35 -13.86 -9.79
C VAL A 38 -0.88 -13.60 -9.44
N TRP A 39 -0.42 -12.35 -9.55
CA TRP A 39 0.97 -12.00 -9.19
C TRP A 39 1.22 -12.13 -7.70
N LEU A 40 0.24 -11.78 -6.85
CA LEU A 40 0.36 -11.95 -5.41
C LEU A 40 0.47 -13.43 -5.03
N VAL A 41 -0.39 -14.28 -5.60
CA VAL A 41 -0.35 -15.74 -5.36
C VAL A 41 0.94 -16.35 -5.90
N ALA A 42 1.37 -15.97 -7.10
CA ALA A 42 2.62 -16.43 -7.69
C ALA A 42 3.84 -16.02 -6.85
N ALA A 43 3.87 -14.80 -6.31
CA ALA A 43 4.91 -14.35 -5.41
C ALA A 43 4.96 -15.20 -4.14
N GLY A 44 3.82 -15.53 -3.54
CA GLY A 44 3.73 -16.43 -2.39
C GLY A 44 4.25 -17.85 -2.70
N GLY A 45 3.84 -18.42 -3.83
CA GLY A 45 4.30 -19.74 -4.27
C GLY A 45 5.79 -19.79 -4.59
N MET A 46 6.33 -18.74 -5.22
CA MET A 46 7.76 -18.60 -5.49
C MET A 46 8.55 -18.48 -4.18
N LEU A 47 8.05 -17.71 -3.21
CA LEU A 47 8.68 -17.57 -1.89
C LEU A 47 8.75 -18.92 -1.17
N PHE A 48 7.67 -19.70 -1.22
CA PHE A 48 7.62 -21.05 -0.64
C PHE A 48 8.66 -21.99 -1.28
N MET A 49 8.80 -21.95 -2.61
CA MET A 49 9.73 -22.80 -3.34
C MET A 49 11.19 -22.38 -3.17
N ALA A 50 11.50 -21.09 -3.25
CA ALA A 50 12.86 -20.57 -3.25
C ALA A 50 13.42 -20.36 -1.83
N PHE A 51 12.58 -19.96 -0.88
CA PHE A 51 12.98 -19.60 0.50
C PHE A 51 11.99 -20.14 1.54
N PRO A 52 11.88 -21.47 1.71
CA PRO A 52 10.86 -22.10 2.54
C PRO A 52 10.93 -21.69 4.02
N THR A 53 12.12 -21.48 4.57
CA THR A 53 12.32 -21.04 5.96
C THR A 53 11.85 -19.59 6.16
N PHE A 54 12.18 -18.70 5.21
CA PHE A 54 11.70 -17.32 5.23
C PHE A 54 10.18 -17.25 5.07
N TYR A 55 9.63 -18.04 4.15
CA TYR A 55 8.18 -18.19 3.98
C TYR A 55 7.52 -18.59 5.30
N ALA A 56 8.00 -19.68 5.94
CA ALA A 56 7.44 -20.15 7.20
C ALA A 56 7.51 -19.08 8.29
N SER A 57 8.63 -18.35 8.38
CA SER A 57 8.85 -17.30 9.37
C SER A 57 7.87 -16.13 9.20
N VAL A 58 7.72 -15.62 7.97
CA VAL A 58 6.82 -14.49 7.68
C VAL A 58 5.36 -14.87 7.95
N PHE A 59 4.93 -16.06 7.50
CA PHE A 59 3.55 -16.51 7.67
C PHE A 59 3.21 -16.86 9.11
N SER A 60 4.16 -17.37 9.91
CA SER A 60 3.94 -17.59 11.35
C SER A 60 3.96 -16.27 12.13
N GLY A 61 4.93 -15.40 11.83
CA GLY A 61 5.17 -14.18 12.59
C GLY A 61 4.15 -13.08 12.37
N PHE A 62 3.65 -12.97 11.14
CA PHE A 62 2.60 -12.02 10.76
C PHE A 62 1.25 -12.72 10.55
N TYR A 63 0.99 -13.82 11.26
CA TYR A 63 -0.22 -14.63 11.07
C TYR A 63 -1.51 -13.80 11.04
N LEU A 64 -1.79 -13.04 12.11
CA LEU A 64 -3.03 -12.28 12.21
C LEU A 64 -3.14 -11.15 11.16
N PRO A 65 -2.10 -10.32 10.92
CA PRO A 65 -2.10 -9.36 9.81
C PRO A 65 -2.34 -10.00 8.43
N LEU A 66 -1.72 -11.15 8.14
CA LEU A 66 -1.87 -11.82 6.85
C LEU A 66 -3.28 -12.38 6.65
N ILE A 67 -3.90 -12.92 7.71
CA ILE A 67 -5.31 -13.32 7.67
C ILE A 67 -6.22 -12.12 7.40
N ILE A 68 -5.94 -10.97 8.01
CA ILE A 68 -6.69 -9.73 7.72
C ILE A 68 -6.52 -9.34 6.25
N VAL A 69 -5.28 -9.31 5.73
CA VAL A 69 -5.00 -9.00 4.32
C VAL A 69 -5.76 -9.93 3.37
N LEU A 70 -5.79 -11.23 3.66
CA LEU A 70 -6.54 -12.23 2.88
C LEU A 70 -8.03 -11.88 2.82
N TRP A 71 -8.66 -11.61 3.96
CA TRP A 71 -10.06 -11.20 4.00
C TRP A 71 -10.31 -9.90 3.24
N LEU A 72 -9.42 -8.92 3.36
CA LEU A 72 -9.56 -7.65 2.64
C LEU A 72 -9.47 -7.84 1.12
N ILE A 73 -8.58 -8.71 0.63
CA ILE A 73 -8.51 -9.07 -0.80
C ILE A 73 -9.83 -9.69 -1.26
N ILE A 74 -10.38 -10.63 -0.49
CA ILE A 74 -11.67 -11.27 -0.79
C ILE A 74 -12.79 -10.21 -0.85
N PHE A 75 -12.90 -9.34 0.16
CA PHE A 75 -13.93 -8.29 0.21
C PHE A 75 -13.80 -7.27 -0.92
N ARG A 76 -12.58 -7.02 -1.41
CA ARG A 76 -12.31 -6.17 -2.57
C ARG A 76 -12.84 -6.82 -3.84
N ALA A 77 -12.48 -8.08 -4.07
CA ALA A 77 -12.88 -8.89 -5.22
C ALA A 77 -14.41 -8.95 -5.37
N ILE A 78 -15.08 -9.43 -4.33
CA ILE A 78 -16.54 -9.57 -4.33
C ILE A 78 -17.23 -8.20 -4.42
N GLY A 79 -16.61 -7.14 -3.89
CA GLY A 79 -17.12 -5.78 -3.99
C GLY A 79 -17.19 -5.29 -5.43
N LEU A 80 -16.19 -5.61 -6.27
CA LEU A 80 -16.21 -5.26 -7.69
C LEU A 80 -17.24 -6.10 -8.46
N GLU A 81 -17.21 -7.42 -8.26
CA GLU A 81 -18.03 -8.37 -9.02
C GLU A 81 -19.52 -8.26 -8.69
N PHE A 82 -19.85 -8.12 -7.40
CA PHE A 82 -21.24 -8.18 -6.95
C PHE A 82 -21.95 -6.84 -7.08
N ARG A 83 -21.24 -5.71 -7.14
CA ARG A 83 -21.83 -4.37 -7.24
C ARG A 83 -22.89 -4.26 -8.35
N GLY A 84 -22.66 -4.89 -9.50
CA GLY A 84 -23.53 -4.82 -10.68
C GLY A 84 -24.72 -5.78 -10.70
N GLN A 85 -24.77 -6.76 -9.78
CA GLN A 85 -25.72 -7.88 -9.85
C GLN A 85 -27.16 -7.46 -9.57
N PHE A 86 -27.37 -6.51 -8.65
CA PHE A 86 -28.70 -6.03 -8.29
C PHE A 86 -28.81 -4.51 -8.44
N LYS A 87 -29.93 -4.04 -9.00
CA LYS A 87 -30.23 -2.63 -9.25
C LYS A 87 -30.84 -1.91 -8.03
N TYR A 88 -30.41 -2.27 -6.82
CA TYR A 88 -30.85 -1.61 -5.58
C TYR A 88 -29.75 -0.69 -5.04
N GLN A 89 -30.11 0.51 -4.58
CA GLN A 89 -29.13 1.49 -4.10
C GLN A 89 -28.37 0.98 -2.87
N MET A 90 -29.07 0.36 -1.92
CA MET A 90 -28.46 -0.24 -0.73
C MET A 90 -27.42 -1.31 -1.10
N TRP A 91 -27.69 -2.11 -2.12
CA TRP A 91 -26.76 -3.14 -2.60
C TRP A 91 -25.48 -2.52 -3.15
N LYS A 92 -25.62 -1.50 -4.01
CA LYS A 92 -24.47 -0.76 -4.54
C LYS A 92 -23.65 -0.12 -3.43
N ASP A 93 -24.29 0.52 -2.46
CA ASP A 93 -23.59 1.22 -1.37
C ASP A 93 -22.80 0.27 -0.45
N ILE A 94 -23.31 -0.95 -0.21
CA ILE A 94 -22.58 -1.98 0.54
C ILE A 94 -21.29 -2.37 -0.19
N TRP A 95 -21.40 -2.68 -1.48
CA TRP A 95 -20.25 -3.13 -2.26
C TRP A 95 -19.28 -2.00 -2.60
N ASP A 96 -19.78 -0.78 -2.78
CA ASP A 96 -18.99 0.44 -2.91
C ASP A 96 -18.11 0.67 -1.68
N LYS A 97 -18.69 0.50 -0.47
CA LYS A 97 -17.95 0.59 0.80
C LYS A 97 -16.99 -0.57 0.98
N SER A 98 -17.41 -1.81 0.65
CA SER A 98 -16.55 -2.99 0.69
C SER A 98 -15.29 -2.78 -0.15
N PHE A 99 -15.45 -2.39 -1.42
CA PHE A 99 -14.34 -2.11 -2.33
C PHE A 99 -13.43 -0.98 -1.82
N GLY A 100 -14.02 0.12 -1.35
CA GLY A 100 -13.26 1.27 -0.88
C GLY A 100 -12.48 1.02 0.41
N ILE A 101 -13.13 0.45 1.42
CA ILE A 101 -12.54 0.19 2.75
C ILE A 101 -11.49 -0.90 2.67
N SER A 102 -11.76 -1.99 1.94
CA SER A 102 -10.77 -3.05 1.74
C SER A 102 -9.51 -2.54 1.05
N SER A 103 -9.66 -1.74 0.00
CA SER A 103 -8.52 -1.13 -0.72
C SER A 103 -7.69 -0.19 0.16
N LEU A 104 -8.36 0.61 1.00
CA LEU A 104 -7.70 1.49 1.97
C LEU A 104 -6.90 0.68 2.99
N LEU A 105 -7.54 -0.32 3.61
CA LEU A 105 -6.90 -1.14 4.63
C LEU A 105 -5.77 -1.98 4.04
N LEU A 106 -5.89 -2.49 2.81
CA LEU A 106 -4.79 -3.18 2.13
C LEU A 106 -3.57 -2.28 1.97
N ALA A 107 -3.77 -1.06 1.45
CA ALA A 107 -2.69 -0.09 1.33
C ALA A 107 -2.03 0.22 2.69
N LEU A 108 -2.85 0.33 3.75
CA LEU A 108 -2.37 0.56 5.11
C LEU A 108 -1.55 -0.64 5.65
N PHE A 109 -2.08 -1.86 5.55
CA PHE A 109 -1.42 -3.07 6.06
C PHE A 109 -0.13 -3.41 5.29
N PHE A 110 -0.07 -3.16 3.98
CA PHE A 110 1.19 -3.28 3.24
C PHE A 110 2.23 -2.27 3.70
N GLY A 111 1.84 -1.02 3.98
CA GLY A 111 2.74 -0.03 4.55
C GLY A 111 3.17 -0.35 5.98
N ILE A 112 2.27 -0.88 6.82
CA ILE A 112 2.59 -1.39 8.16
C ILE A 112 3.60 -2.53 8.08
N ALA A 113 3.42 -3.49 7.15
CA ALA A 113 4.36 -4.58 6.92
C ALA A 113 5.74 -4.06 6.50
N LEU A 114 5.79 -3.09 5.59
CA LEU A 114 7.05 -2.41 5.22
C LEU A 114 7.69 -1.71 6.41
N GLY A 115 6.91 -1.03 7.26
CA GLY A 115 7.42 -0.40 8.47
C GLY A 115 8.07 -1.40 9.43
N ASN A 116 7.47 -2.59 9.57
CA ASN A 116 8.04 -3.69 10.37
C ASN A 116 9.35 -4.21 9.78
N ILE A 117 9.45 -4.33 8.46
CA ILE A 117 10.69 -4.75 7.79
C ILE A 117 11.78 -3.69 7.96
N VAL A 118 11.44 -2.40 7.79
CA VAL A 118 12.38 -1.29 7.87
C VAL A 118 13.00 -1.15 9.26
N ARG A 119 12.20 -1.26 10.32
CA ARG A 119 12.72 -1.24 11.70
C ARG A 119 13.42 -2.55 12.11
N GLY A 120 13.26 -3.60 11.31
CA GLY A 120 13.69 -4.95 11.63
C GLY A 120 12.68 -5.70 12.51
N VAL A 121 12.61 -7.01 12.32
CA VAL A 121 11.87 -7.92 13.19
C VAL A 121 12.84 -8.86 13.87
N ASN A 122 12.62 -9.14 15.15
CA ASN A 122 13.39 -10.13 15.87
C ASN A 122 12.92 -11.52 15.43
N LEU A 123 13.74 -12.21 14.63
CA LEU A 123 13.45 -13.54 14.10
C LEU A 123 13.76 -14.66 15.10
N GLY A 124 14.07 -14.34 16.36
CA GLY A 124 14.63 -15.29 17.32
C GLY A 124 16.01 -15.80 16.89
N SER A 125 16.62 -16.65 17.69
CA SER A 125 17.80 -17.41 17.28
C SER A 125 17.37 -18.69 16.55
N VAL A 126 17.90 -18.89 15.34
CA VAL A 126 17.67 -20.09 14.53
C VAL A 126 18.91 -20.97 14.57
N GLU A 127 18.75 -22.24 14.92
CA GLU A 127 19.83 -23.23 14.92
C GLU A 127 19.43 -24.39 13.99
N ASN A 128 20.28 -24.72 13.01
CA ASN A 128 20.03 -25.78 12.01
C ASN A 128 18.67 -25.70 11.28
N GLY A 129 18.17 -24.48 11.04
CA GLY A 129 16.90 -24.24 10.35
C GLY A 129 15.65 -24.44 11.22
N VAL A 130 15.81 -24.57 12.54
CA VAL A 130 14.73 -24.63 13.53
C VAL A 130 14.90 -23.48 14.53
N SER A 131 13.80 -22.91 15.01
CA SER A 131 13.83 -21.91 16.08
C SER A 131 14.40 -22.53 17.36
N ALA A 132 15.44 -21.93 17.92
CA ALA A 132 16.17 -22.51 19.06
C ALA A 132 15.40 -22.38 20.38
N TYR A 133 14.42 -21.46 20.48
CA TYR A 133 13.72 -21.16 21.73
C TYR A 133 12.19 -21.18 21.63
N GLU A 134 11.59 -21.21 20.44
CA GLU A 134 10.12 -21.16 20.27
C GLU A 134 9.59 -22.23 19.29
N GLY A 135 8.33 -22.64 19.46
CA GLY A 135 7.63 -23.55 18.52
C GLY A 135 7.36 -22.95 17.14
N HIS A 136 7.65 -21.66 16.96
CA HIS A 136 7.53 -20.90 15.72
C HIS A 136 8.81 -20.06 15.52
N TYR A 137 9.09 -19.62 14.28
CA TYR A 137 10.30 -18.82 14.00
C TYR A 137 10.29 -17.48 14.74
N PHE A 138 9.16 -16.77 14.71
CA PHE A 138 8.87 -15.63 15.57
C PHE A 138 7.36 -15.37 15.58
N PHE A 139 6.87 -14.59 16.55
CA PHE A 139 5.48 -14.13 16.63
C PHE A 139 5.41 -12.65 17.03
N LEU A 140 4.70 -11.83 16.25
CA LEU A 140 4.33 -10.47 16.66
C LEU A 140 2.82 -10.40 16.93
N PRO A 141 2.40 -9.94 18.13
CA PRO A 141 1.00 -9.63 18.36
C PRO A 141 0.57 -8.47 17.46
N LEU A 142 -0.71 -8.42 17.06
CA LEU A 142 -1.19 -7.38 16.16
C LEU A 142 -0.98 -5.96 16.74
N TRP A 143 -1.15 -5.80 18.05
CA TRP A 143 -0.73 -4.62 18.81
C TRP A 143 -0.35 -5.05 20.23
N ASN A 144 0.36 -4.19 20.96
CA ASN A 144 0.63 -4.35 22.40
C ASN A 144 0.10 -3.13 23.17
N SER A 145 0.08 -3.19 24.50
CA SER A 145 -0.44 -2.11 25.37
C SER A 145 0.40 -0.83 25.32
N SER A 146 1.68 -0.93 25.00
CA SER A 146 2.60 0.21 24.94
C SER A 146 2.47 0.99 23.63
N PHE A 147 1.96 0.33 22.57
CA PHE A 147 1.76 0.90 21.23
C PHE A 147 2.99 1.67 20.70
N SER A 148 4.18 1.20 21.05
CA SER A 148 5.44 1.89 20.80
C SER A 148 6.42 0.95 20.09
N PRO A 149 7.13 1.42 19.06
CA PRO A 149 8.17 0.66 18.37
C PRO A 149 9.47 0.57 19.18
N LEU A 150 9.60 1.31 20.29
CA LEU A 150 10.80 1.36 21.12
C LEU A 150 10.83 0.28 22.22
N THR A 151 9.77 -0.52 22.32
CA THR A 151 9.68 -1.62 23.29
C THR A 151 10.49 -2.82 22.80
N GLU A 152 10.95 -3.68 23.72
CA GLU A 152 11.66 -4.92 23.37
C GLU A 152 10.84 -5.86 22.47
N HIS A 153 9.51 -5.87 22.65
CA HIS A 153 8.58 -6.70 21.88
C HIS A 153 7.46 -5.84 21.26
N PRO A 154 7.74 -5.12 20.16
CA PRO A 154 6.74 -4.29 19.52
C PRO A 154 5.65 -5.15 18.85
N GLY A 155 4.41 -4.68 18.90
CA GLY A 155 3.34 -5.25 18.07
C GLY A 155 3.51 -4.89 16.59
N VAL A 156 2.78 -5.57 15.71
CA VAL A 156 2.79 -5.27 14.27
C VAL A 156 2.33 -3.83 14.00
N ILE A 157 1.30 -3.40 14.73
CA ILE A 157 0.74 -2.05 14.68
C ILE A 157 1.23 -1.25 15.89
N ASP A 158 1.84 -0.11 15.60
CA ASP A 158 2.28 0.92 16.54
C ASP A 158 2.32 2.27 15.82
N TRP A 159 2.70 3.33 16.53
CA TRP A 159 2.73 4.66 15.93
C TRP A 159 3.68 4.79 14.74
N PHE A 160 4.80 4.05 14.69
CA PHE A 160 5.75 4.14 13.57
C PHE A 160 5.20 3.44 12.35
N THR A 161 4.74 2.20 12.50
CA THR A 161 4.22 1.41 11.39
C THR A 161 2.96 2.02 10.80
N ILE A 162 2.14 2.71 11.62
CA ILE A 162 1.00 3.50 11.13
C ILE A 162 1.44 4.67 10.25
N ILE A 163 2.48 5.40 10.61
CA ILE A 163 2.97 6.52 9.78
C ILE A 163 3.40 6.00 8.41
N ILE A 164 4.15 4.90 8.37
CA ILE A 164 4.55 4.26 7.10
C ILE A 164 3.32 3.74 6.34
N GLY A 165 2.35 3.16 7.05
CA GLY A 165 1.03 2.80 6.52
C GLY A 165 0.32 3.96 5.84
N LEU A 166 0.24 5.12 6.49
CA LEU A 166 -0.40 6.33 5.96
C LEU A 166 0.33 6.87 4.73
N ILE A 167 1.67 6.83 4.72
CA ILE A 167 2.47 7.15 3.53
C ILE A 167 2.10 6.23 2.37
N ALA A 168 1.96 4.92 2.61
CA ALA A 168 1.54 3.97 1.60
C ALA A 168 0.13 4.27 1.08
N VAL A 169 -0.85 4.52 1.96
CA VAL A 169 -2.22 4.91 1.59
C VAL A 169 -2.23 6.14 0.69
N VAL A 170 -1.52 7.21 1.08
CA VAL A 170 -1.48 8.46 0.30
C VAL A 170 -0.78 8.25 -1.04
N THR A 171 0.34 7.54 -1.05
CA THR A 171 1.11 7.23 -2.27
C THR A 171 0.26 6.44 -3.27
N LEU A 172 -0.43 5.39 -2.79
CA LEU A 172 -1.29 4.57 -3.65
C LEU A 172 -2.54 5.33 -4.09
N ALA A 173 -3.13 6.17 -3.23
CA ALA A 173 -4.24 7.04 -3.63
C ALA A 173 -3.85 8.01 -4.76
N ILE A 174 -2.66 8.61 -4.71
CA ILE A 174 -2.12 9.43 -5.80
C ILE A 174 -1.95 8.59 -7.07
N HIS A 175 -1.39 7.38 -6.95
CA HIS A 175 -1.17 6.49 -8.08
C HIS A 175 -2.50 6.07 -8.74
N GLY A 176 -3.51 5.68 -7.95
CA GLY A 176 -4.85 5.34 -8.43
C GLY A 176 -5.58 6.53 -9.05
N ALA A 177 -5.45 7.74 -8.47
CA ALA A 177 -6.02 8.95 -9.08
C ALA A 177 -5.40 9.24 -10.46
N ASN A 178 -4.08 9.08 -10.60
CA ASN A 178 -3.40 9.20 -11.89
C ASN A 178 -3.89 8.14 -12.88
N TRP A 179 -4.03 6.88 -12.45
CA TRP A 179 -4.58 5.80 -13.27
C TRP A 179 -5.97 6.13 -13.82
N VAL A 180 -6.89 6.59 -12.96
CA VAL A 180 -8.25 6.99 -13.38
C VAL A 180 -8.19 8.12 -14.40
N ILE A 181 -7.34 9.14 -14.20
CA ILE A 181 -7.17 10.25 -15.16
C ILE A 181 -6.65 9.77 -16.52
N LEU A 182 -5.77 8.77 -16.52
CA LEU A 182 -5.17 8.20 -17.72
C LEU A 182 -6.15 7.34 -18.50
N LYS A 183 -6.89 6.47 -17.80
CA LYS A 183 -7.77 5.47 -18.43
C LYS A 183 -9.16 5.99 -18.75
N THR A 184 -9.57 7.12 -18.17
CA THR A 184 -10.93 7.64 -18.33
C THR A 184 -10.96 9.03 -18.96
N ASN A 185 -12.09 9.35 -19.60
CA ASN A 185 -12.43 10.69 -20.09
C ASN A 185 -13.73 11.17 -19.43
N SER A 186 -13.74 11.25 -18.09
CA SER A 186 -14.90 11.66 -17.31
C SER A 186 -14.69 13.02 -16.64
N SER A 187 -15.79 13.59 -16.14
CA SER A 187 -15.82 14.87 -15.44
C SER A 187 -15.02 14.85 -14.12
N ILE A 188 -14.88 13.69 -13.46
CA ILE A 188 -14.12 13.56 -12.22
C ILE A 188 -12.62 13.83 -12.40
N ASN A 189 -12.08 13.69 -13.61
CA ASN A 189 -10.64 13.84 -13.87
C ASN A 189 -10.11 15.23 -13.48
N THR A 190 -10.90 16.28 -13.71
CA THR A 190 -10.51 17.65 -13.32
C THR A 190 -10.44 17.79 -11.80
N LYS A 191 -11.38 17.18 -11.08
CA LYS A 191 -11.39 17.12 -9.61
C LYS A 191 -10.19 16.34 -9.09
N LEU A 192 -9.87 15.18 -9.69
CA LEU A 192 -8.75 14.33 -9.27
C LEU A 192 -7.40 15.01 -9.40
N LYS A 193 -7.18 15.87 -10.40
CA LYS A 193 -5.96 16.68 -10.49
C LYS A 193 -5.76 17.57 -9.27
N GLY A 194 -6.84 18.18 -8.75
CA GLY A 194 -6.80 18.96 -7.52
C GLY A 194 -6.57 18.10 -6.27
N VAL A 195 -7.15 16.90 -6.25
CA VAL A 195 -6.94 15.92 -5.17
C VAL A 195 -5.47 15.47 -5.12
N ILE A 196 -4.89 15.08 -6.26
CA ILE A 196 -3.48 14.68 -6.37
C ILE A 196 -2.56 15.78 -5.83
N PHE A 197 -2.79 17.04 -6.20
CA PHE A 197 -1.97 18.14 -5.71
C PHE A 197 -2.01 18.25 -4.17
N LYS A 198 -3.20 18.15 -3.57
CA LYS A 198 -3.35 18.16 -2.10
C LYS A 198 -2.69 16.94 -1.45
N LEU A 199 -2.90 15.75 -2.03
CA LEU A 199 -2.30 14.51 -1.53
C LEU A 199 -0.76 14.54 -1.64
N ASN A 200 -0.18 15.17 -2.66
CA ASN A 200 1.27 15.35 -2.77
C ASN A 200 1.84 16.22 -1.64
N ILE A 201 1.12 17.27 -1.22
CA ILE A 201 1.51 18.09 -0.06
C ILE A 201 1.46 17.24 1.21
N VAL A 202 0.38 16.47 1.39
CA VAL A 202 0.25 15.55 2.53
C VAL A 202 1.36 14.51 2.52
N LEU A 203 1.68 13.93 1.36
CA LEU A 203 2.76 12.96 1.21
C LEU A 203 4.11 13.57 1.58
N ALA A 204 4.42 14.77 1.08
CA ALA A 204 5.66 15.46 1.42
C ALA A 204 5.77 15.73 2.93
N ALA A 205 4.68 16.18 3.56
CA ALA A 205 4.64 16.40 5.01
C ALA A 205 4.83 15.09 5.80
N LEU A 206 4.12 14.03 5.41
CA LEU A 206 4.25 12.71 6.04
C LEU A 206 5.66 12.14 5.88
N THR A 207 6.29 12.33 4.72
CA THR A 207 7.65 11.85 4.49
C THR A 207 8.65 12.60 5.37
N LEU A 208 8.60 13.93 5.43
CA LEU A 208 9.46 14.70 6.33
C LEU A 208 9.24 14.31 7.79
N PHE A 209 7.98 14.10 8.19
CA PHE A 209 7.66 13.62 9.53
C PHE A 209 8.22 12.22 9.78
N SER A 210 8.11 11.29 8.83
CA SER A 210 8.67 9.95 8.97
C SER A 210 10.19 9.94 9.06
N LEU A 211 10.88 10.86 8.39
CA LEU A 211 12.35 10.98 8.49
C LEU A 211 12.76 11.45 9.88
N TYR A 212 12.04 12.41 10.44
CA TYR A 212 12.24 12.86 11.82
C TYR A 212 12.00 11.73 12.82
N VAL A 213 10.87 11.04 12.67
CA VAL A 213 10.47 9.93 13.53
C VAL A 213 11.43 8.73 13.40
N TRP A 214 11.97 8.47 12.22
CA TRP A 214 12.94 7.41 11.98
C TRP A 214 14.25 7.62 12.77
N GLN A 215 14.70 8.86 12.95
CA GLN A 215 15.84 9.16 13.83
C GLN A 215 15.58 8.77 15.29
N MET A 216 14.32 8.82 15.74
CA MET A 216 13.96 8.40 17.10
C MET A 216 13.94 6.88 17.26
N VAL A 217 13.50 6.16 16.22
CA VAL A 217 13.45 4.69 16.23
C VAL A 217 14.84 4.09 16.02
N ASN A 218 15.67 4.73 15.20
CA ASN A 218 17.03 4.29 14.90
C ASN A 218 17.98 5.49 14.84
N ALA A 219 18.65 5.75 15.97
CA ALA A 219 19.55 6.89 16.15
C ALA A 219 20.75 6.90 15.17
N ASN A 220 21.21 5.71 14.76
CA ASN A 220 22.36 5.56 13.86
C ASN A 220 21.94 5.39 12.39
N SER A 221 20.69 5.71 12.06
CA SER A 221 20.13 5.47 10.73
C SER A 221 20.86 6.20 9.59
N LEU A 222 21.56 7.30 9.89
CA LEU A 222 22.29 8.08 8.89
C LEU A 222 23.74 7.61 8.67
N ASP A 223 24.30 6.81 9.57
CA ASP A 223 25.70 6.36 9.52
C ASP A 223 26.00 5.59 8.23
N ASN A 224 25.00 4.87 7.72
CA ASN A 224 25.08 4.18 6.45
C ASN A 224 25.43 5.11 5.28
N PHE A 225 24.95 6.36 5.28
CA PHE A 225 25.27 7.32 4.21
C PHE A 225 26.68 7.92 4.35
N ILE A 226 27.21 7.96 5.57
CA ILE A 226 28.59 8.41 5.83
C ILE A 226 29.58 7.35 5.30
N HIS A 227 29.33 6.07 5.62
CA HIS A 227 30.21 4.97 5.21
C HIS A 227 29.99 4.52 3.75
N LYS A 228 28.77 4.64 3.23
CA LYS A 228 28.37 4.22 1.88
C LYS A 228 27.64 5.37 1.17
N PRO A 229 28.36 6.42 0.73
CA PRO A 229 27.75 7.62 0.16
C PRO A 229 26.96 7.36 -1.12
N TYR A 230 27.27 6.29 -1.86
CA TYR A 230 26.48 5.88 -3.04
C TYR A 230 25.02 5.56 -2.71
N LEU A 231 24.68 5.24 -1.44
CA LEU A 231 23.30 5.03 -1.01
C LEU A 231 22.44 6.29 -1.09
N LEU A 232 23.03 7.49 -1.20
CA LEU A 232 22.30 8.75 -1.41
C LEU A 232 21.51 8.77 -2.73
N VAL A 233 21.81 7.87 -3.67
CA VAL A 233 21.02 7.75 -4.91
C VAL A 233 19.55 7.45 -4.63
N PHE A 234 19.23 6.65 -3.61
CA PHE A 234 17.86 6.26 -3.27
C PHE A 234 17.01 7.45 -2.79
N PRO A 235 17.42 8.23 -1.76
CA PRO A 235 16.65 9.41 -1.35
C PRO A 235 16.61 10.48 -2.44
N LEU A 236 17.64 10.62 -3.28
CA LEU A 236 17.62 11.57 -4.41
C LEU A 236 16.57 11.16 -5.47
N ILE A 237 16.54 9.88 -5.86
CA ILE A 237 15.50 9.36 -6.77
C ILE A 237 14.11 9.57 -6.17
N TYR A 238 13.95 9.28 -4.87
CA TYR A 238 12.68 9.50 -4.20
C TYR A 238 12.24 10.98 -4.21
N LEU A 239 13.15 11.91 -3.85
CA LEU A 239 12.87 13.34 -3.81
C LEU A 239 12.56 13.91 -5.20
N THR A 240 13.31 13.50 -6.21
CA THR A 240 13.04 13.89 -7.60
C THR A 240 11.66 13.40 -8.07
N GLY A 241 11.27 12.17 -7.71
CA GLY A 241 9.93 11.66 -7.94
C GLY A 241 8.85 12.48 -7.23
N LEU A 242 9.02 12.73 -5.93
CA LEU A 242 8.10 13.52 -5.10
C LEU A 242 7.88 14.93 -5.66
N VAL A 243 8.97 15.61 -6.03
CA VAL A 243 8.94 16.94 -6.65
C VAL A 243 8.30 16.88 -8.04
N GLY A 244 8.66 15.86 -8.84
CA GLY A 244 8.10 15.64 -10.19
C GLY A 244 6.57 15.55 -10.20
N LEU A 245 5.97 14.95 -9.18
CA LEU A 245 4.51 14.82 -9.05
C LEU A 245 3.78 16.18 -9.01
N PHE A 246 4.42 17.26 -8.55
CA PHE A 246 3.83 18.61 -8.55
C PHE A 246 3.71 19.21 -9.96
N PHE A 247 4.60 18.83 -10.87
CA PHE A 247 4.66 19.39 -12.23
C PHE A 247 3.79 18.65 -13.25
N ILE A 248 3.24 17.47 -12.90
CA ILE A 248 2.35 16.67 -13.77
C ILE A 248 1.12 17.46 -14.23
N LYS A 249 0.65 18.46 -13.44
CA LYS A 249 -0.47 19.35 -13.81
C LYS A 249 -0.27 20.06 -15.16
N LYS A 250 0.99 20.32 -15.56
CA LYS A 250 1.33 20.97 -16.84
C LYS A 250 1.44 20.03 -18.03
N SER A 251 1.48 18.71 -17.83
CA SER A 251 1.64 17.75 -18.92
C SER A 251 0.32 17.54 -19.68
N LYS A 252 0.34 17.78 -21.00
CA LYS A 252 -0.82 17.54 -21.87
C LYS A 252 -1.04 16.04 -22.03
N LYS A 253 -2.31 15.60 -21.97
CA LYS A 253 -2.76 14.19 -22.15
C LYS A 253 -2.14 13.49 -23.36
N THR A 254 -1.75 14.24 -24.40
CA THR A 254 -1.14 13.73 -25.63
C THR A 254 0.20 13.01 -25.40
N VAL A 255 1.04 13.49 -24.48
CA VAL A 255 2.34 12.84 -24.20
C VAL A 255 2.17 11.54 -23.40
N MET A 256 1.17 11.49 -22.52
CA MET A 256 0.93 10.32 -21.67
C MET A 256 0.26 9.15 -22.42
N ARG A 257 -0.45 9.43 -23.53
CA ARG A 257 -0.99 8.38 -24.43
C ARG A 257 0.10 7.69 -25.25
N LEU A 258 1.19 8.38 -25.60
CA LEU A 258 2.30 7.83 -26.38
C LEU A 258 3.04 6.68 -25.67
N TYR A 259 3.02 6.65 -24.33
CA TYR A 259 3.68 5.60 -23.53
C TYR A 259 2.78 4.42 -23.14
N CYS A 260 1.48 4.48 -23.47
CA CYS A 260 0.48 3.50 -23.01
C CYS A 260 -0.49 3.07 -24.12
N GLN A 261 -0.02 2.97 -25.36
CA GLN A 261 -0.74 2.19 -26.37
C GLN A 261 -0.39 0.70 -26.18
N PRO A 262 -1.36 -0.16 -25.85
CA PRO A 262 -1.25 -1.55 -26.24
C PRO A 262 -1.40 -1.58 -27.77
N TYR A 263 -0.50 -2.30 -28.44
CA TYR A 263 -0.75 -2.78 -29.79
C TYR A 263 -2.00 -3.65 -29.81
#